data_AF-A0A535C1N6-F1
#
_entry.id   AF-A0A535C1N6-F1
#
_cell.length_a   1.000
_cell.length_b   1.000
_cell.length_c   1.000
_cell.angle_alpha   90.00
_cell.angle_beta   90.00
_cell.angle_gamma   90.00
#
_symmetry.space_group_name_H-M   'P 1'
#
loop_
_entity.id
_entity.type
_entity.pdbx_description
1 polymer ?
#
loop_
_entity_poly.entity_id
_entity_poly.type
_entity_poly.pdbx_seq_one_letter_code
_entity_poly.pdbx_strand_id
1 'polypeptide(L)'
;SNRGIKLVERRSRSHSSYASLVTLRMQGHEIAGTLLMGEPRAVRIDSFRVDLVPEGRFLVSRHEDRPGVVGMVGSILGEHDVNIASMQVGRDAPRGNAMMILAVDDRVAPDLLTRLREVGGMSDLRYVELGNNSDG
;
A
#
# COMPACT_ATOMS: atom_id res chain seq x y z
N SER A 1 23.92 -8.12 -11.68
CA SER A 1 24.08 -8.12 -10.21
C SER A 1 23.14 -9.15 -9.58
N ASN A 2 23.65 -10.32 -9.17
CA ASN A 2 22.88 -11.42 -8.62
C ASN A 2 22.75 -11.26 -7.08
N ARG A 3 21.71 -10.56 -6.60
CA ARG A 3 21.51 -10.22 -5.17
C ARG A 3 21.08 -11.41 -4.28
N GLY A 4 21.33 -12.66 -4.69
CA GLY A 4 20.96 -13.85 -3.90
C GLY A 4 19.45 -14.11 -3.77
N ILE A 5 18.62 -13.47 -4.62
CA ILE A 5 17.16 -13.63 -4.61
C ILE A 5 16.79 -14.89 -5.40
N LYS A 6 16.20 -15.89 -4.74
CA LYS A 6 15.66 -17.08 -5.40
C LYS A 6 14.28 -16.76 -5.97
N LEU A 7 14.19 -16.59 -7.29
CA LEU A 7 12.92 -16.43 -8.00
C LEU A 7 12.28 -17.80 -8.25
N VAL A 8 11.00 -17.96 -7.86
CA VAL A 8 10.20 -19.14 -8.18
C VAL A 8 8.94 -18.68 -8.89
N GLU A 9 8.81 -19.01 -10.17
CA GLU A 9 7.62 -18.71 -10.96
C GLU A 9 6.66 -19.92 -10.96
N ARG A 10 5.37 -19.68 -10.71
CA ARG A 10 4.31 -20.68 -10.84
C ARG A 10 3.18 -20.09 -11.67
N ARG A 11 2.76 -20.81 -12.73
CA ARG A 11 1.60 -20.46 -13.54
C ARG A 11 0.49 -21.47 -13.29
N SER A 12 -0.72 -20.99 -13.00
CA SER A 12 -1.93 -21.81 -12.90
C SER A 12 -3.02 -21.25 -13.80
N ARG A 13 -3.71 -22.14 -14.53
CA ARG A 13 -4.95 -21.80 -15.26
C ARG A 13 -6.14 -22.00 -14.33
N SER A 14 -6.24 -21.19 -13.27
CA SER A 14 -7.41 -21.18 -12.39
C SER A 14 -8.36 -20.06 -12.82
N HIS A 15 -9.67 -20.32 -12.85
CA HIS A 15 -10.72 -19.31 -13.00
C HIS A 15 -10.80 -18.43 -11.72
N SER A 16 -9.79 -17.58 -11.50
CA SER A 16 -9.91 -16.46 -10.57
C SER A 16 -10.67 -15.31 -11.25
N SER A 17 -11.23 -14.40 -10.47
CA SER A 17 -12.00 -13.23 -10.94
C SER A 17 -11.25 -12.26 -11.88
N TYR A 18 -9.96 -12.52 -12.17
CA TYR A 18 -9.10 -11.73 -13.02
C TYR A 18 -8.49 -12.60 -14.12
N ALA A 19 -8.46 -12.08 -15.35
CA ALA A 19 -7.92 -12.76 -16.53
C ALA A 19 -6.40 -13.00 -16.44
N SER A 20 -5.69 -12.18 -15.65
CA SER A 20 -4.27 -12.29 -15.36
C SER A 20 -4.04 -11.95 -13.90
N LEU A 21 -3.29 -12.75 -13.14
CA LEU A 21 -2.90 -12.38 -11.79
C LEU A 21 -1.42 -12.71 -11.57
N VAL A 22 -0.64 -11.71 -11.21
CA VAL A 22 0.74 -11.86 -10.78
C VAL A 22 0.76 -11.69 -9.27
N THR A 23 1.47 -12.57 -8.56
CA THR A 23 1.61 -12.49 -7.10
C THR A 23 3.08 -12.55 -6.73
N LEU A 24 3.57 -11.49 -6.09
CA LEU A 24 4.90 -11.40 -5.52
C LEU A 24 4.82 -11.75 -4.04
N ARG A 25 5.68 -12.66 -3.59
CA ARG A 25 5.81 -13.01 -2.17
C ARG A 25 7.24 -12.83 -1.72
N MET A 26 7.45 -12.10 -0.64
CA MET A 26 8.77 -11.86 -0.07
C MET A 26 8.67 -11.72 1.45
N GLN A 27 9.49 -12.49 2.18
CA GLN A 27 9.60 -12.40 3.65
C GLN A 27 8.25 -12.42 4.40
N GLY A 28 7.30 -13.24 3.94
CA GLY A 28 5.97 -13.34 4.57
C GLY A 28 4.95 -12.31 4.10
N HIS A 29 5.35 -11.33 3.29
CA HIS A 29 4.44 -10.39 2.65
C HIS A 29 4.06 -10.85 1.24
N GLU A 30 2.85 -10.49 0.82
CA GLU A 30 2.30 -10.78 -0.49
C GLU A 30 1.75 -9.50 -1.15
N ILE A 31 2.03 -9.30 -2.43
CA ILE A 31 1.31 -8.32 -3.25
C ILE A 31 0.83 -9.03 -4.50
N ALA A 32 -0.46 -8.87 -4.83
CA ALA A 32 -1.01 -9.37 -6.08
C ALA A 32 -1.47 -8.21 -6.96
N GLY A 33 -1.18 -8.32 -8.25
CA GLY A 33 -1.59 -7.36 -9.27
C GLY A 33 -2.14 -8.03 -10.53
N THR A 34 -2.89 -7.26 -11.29
CA THR A 34 -3.49 -7.63 -12.58
C THR A 34 -3.32 -6.48 -13.56
N LEU A 35 -3.59 -6.73 -14.83
CA LEU A 35 -3.98 -5.68 -15.77
C LEU A 35 -5.51 -5.55 -15.74
N LEU A 36 -6.02 -4.34 -15.59
CA LEU A 36 -7.44 -4.02 -15.70
C LEU A 36 -7.60 -2.97 -16.80
N MET A 37 -8.31 -3.30 -17.86
CA MET A 37 -8.45 -2.43 -19.05
C MET A 37 -7.12 -1.93 -19.62
N GLY A 38 -6.05 -2.73 -19.51
CA GLY A 38 -4.71 -2.38 -19.98
C GLY A 38 -3.84 -1.65 -18.95
N GLU A 39 -4.39 -1.24 -17.81
CA GLU A 39 -3.64 -0.55 -16.75
C GLU A 39 -3.18 -1.51 -15.64
N PRO A 40 -1.94 -1.40 -15.14
CA PRO A 40 -1.50 -2.13 -13.95
C PRO A 40 -2.33 -1.74 -12.72
N ARG A 41 -2.83 -2.74 -12.02
CA ARG A 41 -3.54 -2.59 -10.74
C ARG A 41 -2.99 -3.56 -9.72
N ALA A 42 -2.58 -3.06 -8.55
CA ALA A 42 -2.46 -3.91 -7.38
C ALA A 42 -3.86 -4.14 -6.80
N VAL A 43 -4.20 -5.41 -6.59
CA VAL A 43 -5.53 -5.85 -6.17
C VAL A 43 -5.54 -6.51 -4.78
N ARG A 44 -4.35 -6.85 -4.27
CA ARG A 44 -4.18 -7.38 -2.91
C ARG A 44 -2.81 -7.03 -2.35
N ILE A 45 -2.78 -6.64 -1.08
CA ILE A 45 -1.56 -6.55 -0.27
C ILE A 45 -1.83 -7.34 1.02
N ASP A 46 -1.02 -8.36 1.27
CA ASP A 46 -1.22 -9.37 2.29
C ASP A 46 -2.65 -9.95 2.26
N SER A 47 -3.40 -9.86 3.35
CA SER A 47 -4.79 -10.30 3.43
C SER A 47 -5.81 -9.26 2.92
N PHE A 48 -5.36 -8.05 2.56
CA PHE A 48 -6.24 -6.93 2.27
C PHE A 48 -6.45 -6.75 0.77
N ARG A 49 -7.71 -6.64 0.35
CA ARG A 49 -8.07 -6.25 -1.01
C ARG A 49 -7.83 -4.75 -1.18
N VAL A 50 -7.23 -4.40 -2.31
CA VAL A 50 -6.89 -3.02 -2.67
C VAL A 50 -7.26 -2.75 -4.13
N ASP A 51 -7.28 -1.50 -4.56
CA ASP A 51 -7.42 -1.08 -5.96
C ASP A 51 -6.53 0.12 -6.23
N LEU A 52 -5.24 -0.12 -6.45
CA LEU A 52 -4.26 0.94 -6.62
C LEU A 52 -3.50 0.78 -7.93
N VAL A 53 -3.29 1.90 -8.62
CA VAL A 53 -2.24 1.98 -9.64
C VAL A 53 -0.90 1.99 -8.90
N PRO A 54 0.03 1.05 -9.15
CA PRO A 54 1.28 0.93 -8.40
C PRO A 54 2.31 1.96 -8.87
N GLU A 55 1.94 3.23 -8.87
CA GLU A 55 2.73 4.36 -9.34
C GLU A 55 2.51 5.55 -8.40
N GLY A 56 3.57 6.32 -8.13
CA GLY A 56 3.49 7.52 -7.31
C GLY A 56 3.95 7.28 -5.87
N ARG A 57 3.34 8.02 -4.93
CA ARG A 57 3.80 8.13 -3.54
C ARG A 57 2.75 7.59 -2.60
N PHE A 58 3.16 6.67 -1.74
CA PHE A 58 2.26 5.98 -0.83
C PHE A 58 2.73 6.05 0.61
N LEU A 59 1.80 6.29 1.54
CA LEU A 59 1.93 5.97 2.95
C LEU A 59 1.17 4.68 3.21
N VAL A 60 1.86 3.65 3.68
CA VAL A 60 1.29 2.34 4.02
C VAL A 60 1.52 2.11 5.50
N SER A 61 0.47 1.78 6.25
CA SER A 61 0.57 1.51 7.69
C SER A 61 -0.34 0.38 8.12
N ARG A 62 0.01 -0.23 9.25
CA ARG A 62 -0.87 -1.11 10.02
C ARG A 62 -1.33 -0.37 11.26
N HIS A 63 -2.56 -0.57 11.69
CA HIS A 63 -3.08 0.08 12.89
C HIS A 63 -4.19 -0.73 13.53
N GLU A 64 -4.47 -0.47 14.80
CA GLU A 64 -5.68 -0.96 15.45
C GLU A 64 -6.89 -0.19 14.92
N ASP A 65 -7.94 -0.90 14.49
CA ASP A 65 -9.19 -0.30 13.99
C ASP A 65 -9.99 0.36 15.12
N ARG A 66 -9.55 1.54 15.54
CA ARG A 66 -10.19 2.34 16.58
C ARG A 66 -10.55 3.74 16.06
N PRO A 67 -11.62 4.36 16.57
CA PRO A 67 -12.00 5.70 16.15
C PRO A 67 -10.85 6.70 16.29
N GLY A 68 -10.69 7.57 15.29
CA GLY A 68 -9.78 8.71 15.31
C GLY A 68 -8.43 8.51 14.64
N VAL A 69 -7.94 7.29 14.43
CA VAL A 69 -6.59 7.06 13.84
C VAL A 69 -6.48 7.64 12.42
N VAL A 70 -7.41 7.25 11.53
CA VAL A 70 -7.43 7.73 10.14
C VAL A 70 -7.63 9.24 10.08
N GLY A 71 -8.53 9.79 10.91
CA GLY A 71 -8.78 11.23 10.98
C GLY A 71 -7.56 12.01 11.42
N MET A 72 -6.83 11.53 12.43
CA MET A 72 -5.62 12.17 12.93
C MET A 72 -4.50 12.20 11.88
N VAL A 73 -4.32 11.11 11.13
CA VAL A 73 -3.36 11.09 10.02
C VAL A 73 -3.76 12.10 8.94
N GLY A 74 -5.05 12.14 8.57
CA GLY A 74 -5.57 13.13 7.63
C GLY A 74 -5.33 14.58 8.09
N SER A 75 -5.57 14.88 9.36
CA SER A 75 -5.31 16.19 9.94
C SER A 75 -3.82 16.55 9.90
N ILE A 76 -2.93 15.65 10.32
CA ILE A 76 -1.48 15.89 10.30
C ILE A 76 -0.99 16.19 8.88
N LEU A 77 -1.46 15.44 7.88
CA LEU A 77 -1.13 15.67 6.47
C LEU A 77 -1.65 17.03 5.98
N GLY A 78 -2.91 17.36 6.28
CA GLY A 78 -3.53 18.63 5.89
C GLY A 78 -2.89 19.85 6.54
N GLU A 79 -2.45 19.75 7.80
CA GLU A 79 -1.67 20.80 8.50
C GLU A 79 -0.34 21.11 7.81
N HIS A 80 0.19 20.17 7.03
CA HIS A 80 1.44 20.30 6.28
C HIS A 80 1.20 20.46 4.77
N ASP A 81 -0.04 20.77 4.36
CA ASP A 81 -0.43 20.98 2.95
C ASP A 81 -0.14 19.78 2.04
N VAL A 82 -0.24 18.55 2.58
CA VAL A 82 -0.08 17.31 1.80
C VAL A 82 -1.45 16.78 1.41
N ASN A 83 -1.77 16.84 0.12
CA ASN A 83 -3.03 16.30 -0.39
C ASN A 83 -3.03 14.76 -0.46
N ILE A 84 -4.21 14.17 -0.19
CA ILE A 84 -4.45 12.73 -0.29
C ILE A 84 -5.27 12.47 -1.57
N ALA A 85 -4.60 11.93 -2.60
CA ALA A 85 -5.23 11.60 -3.89
C ALA A 85 -6.18 10.39 -3.79
N SER A 86 -5.83 9.42 -2.95
CA SER A 86 -6.71 8.28 -2.66
C SER A 86 -6.40 7.67 -1.31
N MET A 87 -7.41 7.04 -0.71
CA MET A 87 -7.31 6.37 0.58
C MET A 87 -7.99 5.01 0.49
N GLN A 88 -7.30 3.97 0.98
CA GLN A 88 -7.84 2.65 1.16
C GLN A 88 -7.58 2.18 2.58
N VAL A 89 -8.66 1.75 3.24
CA VAL A 89 -8.59 1.20 4.59
C VAL A 89 -9.25 -0.17 4.55
N GLY A 90 -8.49 -1.19 4.92
CA GLY A 90 -8.99 -2.55 5.08
C GLY A 90 -8.79 -3.00 6.52
N ARG A 91 -9.70 -3.83 7.04
CA ARG A 91 -9.58 -4.43 8.37
C ARG A 91 -9.88 -5.92 8.32
N ASP A 92 -9.20 -6.70 9.16
CA ASP A 92 -9.45 -8.14 9.31
C ASP A 92 -10.78 -8.42 10.01
N ALA A 93 -11.11 -7.62 11.03
CA ALA A 93 -12.33 -7.64 11.81
C ALA A 93 -12.60 -6.24 12.39
N PRO A 94 -13.86 -5.92 12.76
CA PRO A 94 -14.15 -4.71 13.52
C PRO A 94 -13.33 -4.67 14.81
N ARG A 95 -12.63 -3.55 15.08
CA ARG A 95 -11.73 -3.39 16.24
C ARG A 95 -10.52 -4.33 16.25
N GLY A 96 -10.21 -4.96 15.12
CA GLY A 96 -9.02 -5.79 14.91
C GLY A 96 -7.86 -5.01 14.29
N ASN A 97 -7.06 -5.70 13.47
CA ASN A 97 -5.99 -5.08 12.71
C ASN A 97 -6.52 -4.48 11.42
N ALA A 98 -6.11 -3.26 11.15
CA ALA A 98 -6.37 -2.56 9.92
C ALA A 98 -5.07 -2.22 9.19
N MET A 99 -5.20 -2.02 7.89
CA MET A 99 -4.17 -1.49 7.02
C MET A 99 -4.75 -0.24 6.35
N MET A 100 -3.95 0.82 6.34
CA MET A 100 -4.25 2.06 5.63
C MET A 100 -3.19 2.30 4.56
N ILE A 101 -3.64 2.56 3.35
CA ILE A 101 -2.82 2.97 2.20
C ILE A 101 -3.35 4.32 1.74
N LEU A 102 -2.48 5.33 1.74
CA LEU A 102 -2.77 6.67 1.23
C LEU A 102 -1.87 6.92 0.03
N ALA A 103 -2.45 7.26 -1.11
CA ALA A 103 -1.70 7.91 -2.19
C ALA A 103 -1.66 9.40 -1.91
N VAL A 104 -0.47 9.99 -1.94
CA VAL A 104 -0.26 11.42 -1.70
C VAL A 104 0.35 12.08 -2.93
N ASP A 105 0.00 13.33 -3.19
CA ASP A 105 0.49 14.03 -4.37
C ASP A 105 1.96 14.42 -4.22
N ASP A 106 2.34 14.86 -3.02
CA ASP A 106 3.65 15.42 -2.74
C ASP A 106 4.56 14.50 -1.93
N ARG A 107 5.86 14.83 -1.95
CA ARG A 107 6.83 14.16 -1.09
C ARG A 107 6.56 14.50 0.38
N VAL A 108 6.46 13.46 1.20
CA VAL A 108 6.29 13.62 2.65
C VAL A 108 7.65 13.87 3.29
N ALA A 109 7.83 15.04 3.90
CA ALA A 109 9.08 15.41 4.55
C ALA A 109 9.48 14.44 5.67
N PRO A 110 10.79 14.23 5.94
CA PRO A 110 11.24 13.31 6.99
C PRO A 110 10.68 13.61 8.39
N ASP A 111 10.56 14.90 8.75
CA ASP A 111 10.01 15.32 10.04
C ASP A 111 8.51 14.99 10.14
N LEU A 112 7.78 15.17 9.04
CA LEU A 112 6.37 14.79 8.94
C LEU A 112 6.19 13.26 9.04
N LEU A 113 7.06 12.47 8.40
CA LEU A 113 7.05 11.01 8.57
C LEU A 113 7.33 10.60 10.02
N THR A 114 8.21 11.31 10.72
CA THR A 114 8.47 11.09 12.14
C THR A 114 7.23 11.39 12.96
N ARG A 115 6.59 12.53 12.72
CA ARG A 115 5.35 12.92 13.40
C ARG A 115 4.22 11.90 13.18
N LEU A 116 4.06 11.45 11.94
CA LEU A 116 3.05 10.44 11.61
C LEU A 116 3.30 9.14 12.39
N ARG A 117 4.54 8.68 12.53
CA ARG A 117 4.87 7.47 13.31
C ARG A 117 4.52 7.56 14.80
N GLU A 118 4.34 8.75 15.34
CA GLU A 118 3.95 8.97 16.73
C GLU A 118 2.43 8.82 16.96
N VAL A 119 1.63 8.68 15.90
CA VAL A 119 0.18 8.48 16.01
C VAL A 119 -0.08 7.16 16.75
N GLY A 120 -0.66 7.26 17.95
CA GLY A 120 -0.92 6.10 18.80
C GLY A 120 -1.82 5.06 18.12
N GLY A 121 -1.50 3.78 18.29
CA GLY A 121 -2.22 2.67 17.66
C GLY A 121 -1.88 2.44 16.19
N MET A 122 -0.95 3.21 15.61
CA MET A 122 -0.34 2.92 14.31
C MET A 122 1.02 2.22 14.49
N SER A 123 1.33 1.35 13.54
CA SER A 123 2.56 0.56 13.45
C SER A 123 2.99 0.43 11.99
N ASP A 124 4.25 0.10 11.78
CA ASP A 124 4.80 -0.20 10.44
C ASP A 124 4.50 0.84 9.36
N LEU A 125 4.51 2.14 9.71
CA LEU A 125 4.37 3.19 8.69
C LEU A 125 5.57 3.16 7.73
N ARG A 126 5.29 2.86 6.48
CA ARG A 126 6.22 2.89 5.35
C ARG A 126 5.81 3.99 4.37
N TYR A 127 6.79 4.76 3.95
CA TYR A 127 6.67 5.65 2.80
C TYR A 127 7.32 4.98 1.60
N VAL A 128 6.60 4.89 0.49
CA VAL A 128 7.02 4.19 -0.72
C VAL A 128 6.86 5.13 -1.91
N GLU A 129 7.93 5.30 -2.68
CA GLU A 129 7.86 5.94 -4.01
C GLU A 129 8.03 4.87 -5.08
N LEU A 130 7.05 4.75 -5.96
CA LEU A 130 7.08 3.87 -7.13
C LEU A 130 7.22 4.73 -8.38
N GLY A 131 8.33 4.56 -9.08
CA GLY A 131 8.60 5.28 -10.33
C GLY A 131 7.84 4.68 -11.51
N ASN A 132 7.59 5.50 -12.53
CA ASN A 132 7.17 5.00 -13.83
C ASN A 132 8.32 4.27 -14.49
N ASN A 133 8.12 3.01 -14.86
CA ASN A 133 9.03 2.31 -15.78
C ASN A 133 8.83 2.86 -17.20
N SER A 134 9.23 4.11 -17.43
CA SER A 134 9.38 4.68 -18.78
C SER A 134 10.81 4.65 -19.28
N ASP A 135 11.78 4.30 -18.42
CA ASP A 135 13.18 4.08 -18.81
C ASP A 135 13.38 2.60 -19.17
N GLY A 136 12.99 2.27 -20.40
CA GLY A 136 13.38 1.05 -21.11
C GLY A 136 14.14 1.41 -22.38
#